data_AF-A0A7S2KTE0-F1
#
_entry.id   AF-A0A7S2KTE0-F1
#
_cell.length_a   1.000
_cell.length_b   1.000
_cell.length_c   1.000
_cell.angle_alpha   90.00
_cell.angle_beta   90.00
_cell.angle_gamma   90.00
#
_symmetry.space_group_name_H-M   'P 1'
#
loop_
_entity.id
_entity.type
_entity.pdbx_description
1 polymer ?
#
loop_
_entity_poly.entity_id
_entity_poly.type
_entity_poly.pdbx_seq_one_letter_code
_entity_poly.pdbx_strand_id
1 'polypeptide(L)'
;EALVALYVSTNGGSWLSKNNWLTSTSVCDWHGITCSGDVAMRLELGSNNLQGSVPTEIGYLTQLEYMILQNNTLTGPIPTHLGELSGLEILLVTRNDLTGMMPDEVCSLRTTNDGALLNLDVDCEEVDCSCCTGCCYDGGFCWLYP
;
A
#
# COMPACT_ATOMS: atom_id res chain seq x y z
N GLU A 1 -1.40 9.84 13.40
CA GLU A 1 -1.39 10.85 12.32
C GLU A 1 -1.42 10.23 10.93
N ALA A 2 -0.55 9.23 10.63
CA ALA A 2 -0.51 8.54 9.34
C ALA A 2 -1.86 8.02 8.80
N LEU A 3 -2.60 7.24 9.58
CA LEU A 3 -3.91 6.72 9.14
C LEU A 3 -4.93 7.84 8.90
N VAL A 4 -4.93 8.88 9.73
CA VAL A 4 -5.81 10.05 9.51
C VAL A 4 -5.44 10.78 8.22
N ALA A 5 -4.14 10.94 7.92
CA ALA A 5 -3.68 11.51 6.66
C ALA A 5 -4.16 10.68 5.47
N LEU A 6 -4.07 9.34 5.54
CA LEU A 6 -4.58 8.44 4.51
C LEU A 6 -6.08 8.63 4.29
N TYR A 7 -6.85 8.69 5.38
CA TYR A 7 -8.29 8.94 5.29
C TYR A 7 -8.59 10.27 4.58
N VAL A 8 -7.88 11.34 4.92
CA VAL A 8 -8.12 12.66 4.33
C VAL A 8 -7.66 12.73 2.87
N SER A 9 -6.47 12.21 2.56
CA SER A 9 -5.85 12.32 1.23
C SER A 9 -6.52 11.43 0.18
N THR A 10 -7.21 10.37 0.62
CA THR A 10 -7.86 9.41 -0.29
C THR A 10 -9.39 9.47 -0.25
N ASN A 11 -9.94 10.65 0.08
CA ASN A 11 -11.38 10.92 0.10
C ASN A 11 -12.19 9.96 1.00
N GLY A 12 -11.75 9.83 2.26
CA GLY A 12 -12.33 8.96 3.29
C GLY A 12 -13.83 9.05 3.47
N GLY A 13 -14.43 10.21 3.22
CA GLY A 13 -15.89 10.38 3.27
C GLY A 13 -16.63 9.48 2.27
N SER A 14 -16.01 9.17 1.12
CA SER A 14 -16.59 8.39 0.02
C SER A 14 -16.19 6.91 0.02
N TRP A 15 -15.39 6.45 0.98
CA TRP A 15 -15.05 5.04 1.10
C TRP A 15 -16.29 4.18 1.34
N LEU A 16 -16.32 2.98 0.76
CA LEU A 16 -17.44 2.03 0.87
C LEU A 16 -17.59 1.51 2.31
N SER A 17 -16.48 1.13 2.92
CA SER A 17 -16.35 0.63 4.28
C SER A 17 -15.34 1.47 5.06
N LYS A 18 -15.80 2.10 6.13
CA LYS A 18 -15.02 3.04 6.95
C LYS A 18 -15.41 3.00 8.42
N ASN A 19 -15.87 1.83 8.88
CA ASN A 19 -16.32 1.67 10.26
C ASN A 19 -15.20 2.05 11.22
N ASN A 20 -15.55 2.84 12.23
CA ASN A 20 -14.67 3.37 13.29
C ASN A 20 -13.57 4.35 12.85
N TRP A 21 -13.37 4.59 11.56
CA TRP A 21 -12.41 5.60 11.10
C TRP A 21 -12.76 6.99 11.66
N LEU A 22 -11.74 7.68 12.17
CA LEU A 22 -11.86 8.99 12.86
C LEU A 22 -12.69 8.98 14.16
N THR A 23 -13.01 7.80 14.70
CA THR A 23 -13.60 7.70 16.04
C THR A 23 -12.52 7.61 17.12
N SER A 24 -12.93 7.64 18.39
CA SER A 24 -12.01 7.51 19.53
C SER A 24 -11.70 6.06 19.93
N THR A 25 -12.17 5.06 19.18
CA THR A 25 -11.84 3.66 19.45
C THR A 25 -10.37 3.39 19.14
N SER A 26 -9.87 2.23 19.55
CA SER A 26 -8.54 1.81 19.11
C SER A 26 -8.49 1.76 17.58
N VAL A 27 -7.34 2.11 17.00
CA VAL A 27 -7.11 1.95 15.55
C VAL A 27 -7.23 0.49 15.12
N CYS A 28 -7.03 -0.45 16.04
CA CYS A 28 -7.20 -1.88 15.82
C CYS A 28 -8.66 -2.30 15.65
N ASP A 29 -9.60 -1.42 16.00
CA ASP A 29 -11.03 -1.60 15.73
C ASP A 29 -11.44 -0.96 14.40
N TRP A 30 -10.54 -0.25 13.70
CA TRP A 30 -10.86 0.43 12.45
C TRP A 30 -10.96 -0.57 11.30
N HIS A 31 -11.94 -0.36 10.42
CA HIS A 31 -12.12 -1.23 9.27
C HIS A 31 -10.82 -1.31 8.44
N GLY A 32 -10.39 -2.53 8.12
CA GLY A 32 -9.18 -2.77 7.33
C GLY A 32 -7.88 -2.65 8.12
N ILE A 33 -7.91 -2.52 9.45
CA ILE A 33 -6.70 -2.55 10.29
C ILE A 33 -6.66 -3.87 11.08
N THR A 34 -5.54 -4.58 11.00
CA THR A 34 -5.23 -5.71 11.91
C THR A 34 -4.01 -5.36 12.73
N CYS A 35 -4.08 -5.58 14.04
CA CYS A 35 -2.99 -5.29 14.97
C CYS A 35 -2.38 -6.55 15.61
N SER A 36 -1.14 -6.41 16.07
CA SER A 36 -0.52 -7.29 17.06
C SER A 36 -0.32 -6.49 18.34
N GLY A 37 -1.11 -6.79 19.37
CA GLY A 37 -1.26 -5.87 20.51
C GLY A 37 -1.86 -4.54 20.05
N ASP A 38 -1.23 -3.42 20.42
CA ASP A 38 -1.65 -2.06 20.04
C ASP A 38 -0.96 -1.53 18.77
N VAL A 39 -0.23 -2.38 18.05
CA VAL A 39 0.55 -2.01 16.87
C VAL A 39 -0.16 -2.47 15.61
N ALA A 40 -0.45 -1.56 14.69
CA ALA A 40 -1.02 -1.89 13.38
C ALA A 40 0.01 -2.62 12.52
N MET A 41 -0.32 -3.86 12.14
CA MET A 41 0.53 -4.72 11.32
C MET A 41 0.01 -4.82 9.88
N ARG A 42 -1.30 -4.64 9.67
CA ARG A 42 -1.92 -4.77 8.35
C ARG A 42 -2.88 -3.63 8.08
N LEU A 43 -2.83 -3.12 6.85
CA LEU A 43 -3.73 -2.14 6.28
C LEU A 43 -4.34 -2.73 5.00
N GLU A 44 -5.61 -3.12 5.08
CA GLU A 44 -6.32 -3.88 4.06
C GLU A 44 -7.59 -3.11 3.65
N LEU A 45 -7.43 -2.23 2.66
CA LEU A 45 -8.50 -1.36 2.14
C LEU A 45 -8.69 -1.57 0.62
N GLY A 46 -8.38 -2.77 0.12
CA GLY A 46 -8.65 -3.13 -1.27
C GLY A 46 -10.14 -3.08 -1.59
N SER A 47 -10.49 -2.70 -2.83
CA SER A 47 -11.90 -2.59 -3.27
C SER A 47 -12.78 -1.69 -2.40
N ASN A 48 -12.23 -0.55 -1.93
CA ASN A 48 -12.91 0.31 -0.95
C ASN A 48 -13.22 1.73 -1.45
N ASN A 49 -13.04 2.00 -2.75
CA ASN A 49 -13.27 3.30 -3.40
C ASN A 49 -12.39 4.43 -2.83
N LEU A 50 -11.13 4.14 -2.51
CA LEU A 50 -10.14 5.16 -2.17
C LEU A 50 -9.82 5.99 -3.42
N GLN A 51 -9.85 7.33 -3.30
CA GLN A 51 -9.64 8.28 -4.40
C GLN A 51 -8.67 9.38 -4.00
N GLY A 52 -7.62 9.62 -4.79
CA GLY A 52 -6.57 10.60 -4.48
C GLY A 52 -5.23 9.91 -4.26
N SER A 53 -4.28 10.57 -3.60
CA SER A 53 -2.90 10.07 -3.49
C SER A 53 -2.62 9.41 -2.14
N VAL A 54 -1.71 8.42 -2.16
CA VAL A 54 -1.12 7.86 -0.94
C VAL A 54 -0.25 8.94 -0.26
N PRO A 55 -0.48 9.28 1.01
CA PRO A 55 0.25 10.35 1.68
C PRO A 55 1.64 9.86 2.14
N THR A 56 2.60 10.77 2.27
CA THR A 56 3.98 10.45 2.71
C THR A 56 4.04 9.93 4.14
N GLU A 57 3.10 10.36 4.99
CA GLU A 57 3.00 9.98 6.40
C GLU A 57 2.75 8.48 6.59
N ILE A 58 2.38 7.76 5.53
CA ILE A 58 2.25 6.30 5.59
C ILE A 58 3.55 5.63 6.03
N GLY A 59 4.71 6.23 5.74
CA GLY A 59 6.04 5.76 6.17
C GLY A 59 6.23 5.73 7.69
N TYR A 60 5.37 6.41 8.47
CA TYR A 60 5.43 6.36 9.94
C TYR A 60 4.91 5.03 10.53
N LEU A 61 4.28 4.18 9.71
CA LEU A 61 3.79 2.86 10.14
C LEU A 61 4.90 1.80 10.02
N THR A 62 6.09 2.03 10.57
CA THR A 62 7.31 1.22 10.32
C THR A 62 7.19 -0.27 10.64
N GLN A 63 6.19 -0.66 11.43
CA GLN A 63 5.88 -2.03 11.82
C GLN A 63 4.87 -2.72 10.87
N LEU A 64 4.37 -2.02 9.86
CA LEU A 64 3.38 -2.56 8.92
C LEU A 64 4.02 -3.65 8.06
N GLU A 65 3.39 -4.81 8.04
CA GLU A 65 3.78 -5.97 7.26
C GLU A 65 2.95 -6.11 5.97
N TYR A 66 1.68 -5.67 5.99
CA TYR A 66 0.77 -5.83 4.84
C TYR A 66 0.13 -4.48 4.49
N MET A 67 0.28 -4.08 3.24
CA MET A 67 -0.45 -2.95 2.65
C MET A 67 -1.16 -3.40 1.38
N ILE A 68 -2.49 -3.52 1.48
CA ILE A 68 -3.37 -4.09 0.47
C ILE A 68 -4.37 -3.00 0.06
N LEU A 69 -4.11 -2.33 -1.06
CA LEU A 69 -4.87 -1.20 -1.58
C LEU A 69 -5.34 -1.40 -3.04
N GLN A 70 -5.28 -2.62 -3.55
CA GLN A 70 -5.69 -2.95 -4.92
C GLN A 70 -7.18 -2.69 -5.19
N ASN A 71 -7.55 -2.53 -6.46
CA ASN A 71 -8.93 -2.23 -6.90
C ASN A 71 -9.48 -0.94 -6.27
N ASN A 72 -8.73 0.15 -6.29
CA ASN A 72 -9.19 1.47 -5.89
C ASN A 72 -9.00 2.45 -7.07
N THR A 73 -9.11 3.75 -6.82
CA THR A 73 -8.87 4.81 -7.82
C THR A 73 -7.83 5.79 -7.27
N LEU A 74 -6.79 5.23 -6.65
CA LEU A 74 -5.64 6.00 -6.17
C LEU A 74 -4.86 6.55 -7.36
N THR A 75 -4.39 7.80 -7.26
CA THR A 75 -3.69 8.52 -8.32
C THR A 75 -2.34 9.04 -7.86
N GLY A 76 -1.51 9.46 -8.82
CA GLY A 76 -0.20 10.04 -8.56
C GLY A 76 0.89 8.99 -8.31
N PRO A 77 2.06 9.40 -7.82
CA PRO A 77 3.20 8.51 -7.63
C PRO A 77 3.11 7.70 -6.34
N ILE A 78 3.79 6.56 -6.33
CA ILE A 78 4.09 5.81 -5.11
C ILE A 78 5.10 6.62 -4.28
N PRO A 79 4.80 6.97 -3.02
CA PRO A 79 5.68 7.81 -2.22
C PRO A 79 6.94 7.05 -1.79
N THR A 80 8.11 7.68 -1.91
CA THR A 80 9.42 7.14 -1.48
C THR A 80 9.42 6.67 -0.02
N HIS A 81 8.60 7.31 0.83
CA HIS A 81 8.48 7.03 2.26
C HIS A 81 7.91 5.65 2.56
N LEU A 82 7.34 4.94 1.59
CA LEU A 82 7.01 3.52 1.75
C LEU A 82 8.26 2.66 1.99
N GLY A 83 9.44 3.13 1.56
CA GLY A 83 10.71 2.48 1.88
C GLY A 83 11.10 2.51 3.37
N GLU A 84 10.44 3.33 4.20
CA GLU A 84 10.63 3.35 5.66
C GLU A 84 9.89 2.18 6.37
N LEU A 85 9.04 1.46 5.64
CA LEU A 85 8.31 0.31 6.16
C LEU A 85 9.20 -0.93 6.16
N SER A 86 10.19 -0.95 7.05
CA SER A 86 11.22 -2.00 7.10
C SER A 86 10.67 -3.41 7.33
N GLY A 87 9.47 -3.53 7.89
CA GLY A 87 8.77 -4.81 8.06
C GLY A 87 7.80 -5.18 6.94
N LEU A 88 7.66 -4.38 5.88
CA LEU A 88 6.65 -4.58 4.85
C LEU A 88 6.92 -5.83 4.02
N GLU A 89 6.02 -6.80 4.10
CA GLU A 89 6.10 -8.07 3.38
C GLU A 89 5.30 -8.08 2.09
N ILE A 90 4.14 -7.42 2.11
CA ILE A 90 3.19 -7.43 1.00
C ILE A 90 2.76 -6.00 0.69
N LEU A 91 3.01 -5.57 -0.55
CA LEU A 91 2.50 -4.33 -1.12
C LEU A 91 1.71 -4.63 -2.40
N LEU A 92 0.38 -4.53 -2.31
CA LEU A 92 -0.53 -4.73 -3.45
C LEU A 92 -1.25 -3.42 -3.75
N VAL A 93 -0.93 -2.82 -4.90
CA VAL A 93 -1.51 -1.55 -5.36
C VAL A 93 -2.04 -1.63 -6.79
N THR A 94 -2.18 -2.83 -7.36
CA THR A 94 -2.76 -3.06 -8.69
C THR A 94 -4.20 -2.58 -8.82
N ARG A 95 -4.63 -2.35 -10.07
CA ARG A 95 -5.93 -1.79 -10.44
C ARG A 95 -6.20 -0.50 -9.66
N ASN A 96 -5.29 0.44 -9.82
CA ASN A 96 -5.43 1.85 -9.47
C ASN A 96 -5.03 2.71 -10.68
N ASP A 97 -5.03 4.03 -10.52
CA ASP A 97 -4.58 5.00 -11.52
C ASP A 97 -3.23 5.63 -11.10
N LEU A 98 -2.38 4.82 -10.44
CA LEU A 98 -1.04 5.23 -10.00
C LEU A 98 -0.11 5.34 -11.19
N THR A 99 0.80 6.32 -11.17
CA THR A 99 1.70 6.61 -12.30
C THR A 99 3.11 6.95 -11.83
N GLY A 100 4.08 6.90 -12.73
CA GLY A 100 5.44 7.33 -12.48
C GLY A 100 6.40 6.17 -12.26
N MET A 101 7.45 6.35 -11.46
CA MET A 101 8.48 5.34 -11.23
C MET A 101 8.34 4.73 -9.84
N MET A 102 8.55 3.42 -9.71
CA MET A 102 8.70 2.76 -8.42
C MET A 102 9.94 3.33 -7.70
N PRO A 103 9.81 3.84 -6.46
CA PRO A 103 10.94 4.36 -5.71
C PRO A 103 12.02 3.29 -5.42
N ASP A 104 13.29 3.65 -5.57
CA ASP A 104 14.43 2.79 -5.23
C ASP A 104 14.40 2.39 -3.74
N GLU A 105 13.87 3.24 -2.88
CA GLU A 105 13.69 2.98 -1.45
C GLU A 105 12.73 1.80 -1.22
N VAL A 106 11.65 1.71 -1.99
CA VAL A 106 10.70 0.58 -1.93
C VAL A 106 11.35 -0.68 -2.50
N CYS A 107 12.07 -0.56 -3.62
CA CYS A 107 12.80 -1.67 -4.20
C CYS A 107 13.87 -2.24 -3.27
N SER A 108 14.52 -1.38 -2.49
CA SER A 108 15.59 -1.76 -1.56
C SER A 108 15.09 -2.65 -0.42
N LEU A 109 13.80 -2.57 -0.05
CA LEU A 109 13.17 -3.46 0.94
C LEU A 109 13.24 -4.95 0.56
N ARG A 110 13.44 -5.28 -0.73
CA ARG A 110 13.63 -6.65 -1.20
C ARG A 110 15.05 -7.19 -0.99
N THR A 111 16.02 -6.30 -0.81
CA THR A 111 17.46 -6.63 -0.87
C THR A 111 18.16 -6.56 0.48
N THR A 112 17.49 -6.06 1.52
CA THR A 112 18.05 -6.04 2.88
C THR A 112 18.19 -7.47 3.41
N ASN A 113 19.10 -7.70 4.37
CA ASN A 113 19.36 -9.05 4.90
C ASN A 113 18.14 -9.66 5.63
N ASP A 114 17.19 -8.82 6.02
CA ASP A 114 15.88 -9.17 6.57
C ASP A 114 14.76 -8.94 5.54
N GLY A 115 15.11 -8.83 4.25
CA GLY A 115 14.30 -8.33 3.14
C GLY A 115 12.86 -8.79 3.19
N ALA A 116 12.02 -7.96 3.81
CA ALA A 116 10.67 -8.33 4.16
C ALA A 116 9.81 -8.39 2.91
N LEU A 117 10.04 -7.53 1.91
CA LEU A 117 9.10 -7.35 0.79
C LEU A 117 9.13 -8.54 -0.18
N LEU A 118 8.28 -9.53 0.12
CA LEU A 118 8.12 -10.78 -0.61
C LEU A 118 7.26 -10.61 -1.86
N ASN A 119 6.23 -9.76 -1.76
CA ASN A 119 5.26 -9.57 -2.82
C ASN A 119 5.03 -8.08 -3.08
N LEU A 120 5.40 -7.65 -4.29
CA LEU A 120 5.21 -6.28 -4.77
C LEU A 120 4.48 -6.34 -6.11
N ASP A 121 3.23 -5.88 -6.12
CA ASP A 121 2.35 -5.90 -7.29
C ASP A 121 1.77 -4.51 -7.58
N VAL A 122 2.00 -4.02 -8.81
CA VAL A 122 1.59 -2.71 -9.32
C VAL A 122 1.28 -2.81 -10.81
N ASP A 123 0.44 -1.91 -11.32
CA ASP A 123 0.10 -1.84 -12.75
C ASP A 123 1.31 -1.33 -13.57
N CYS A 124 2.12 -2.25 -14.08
CA CYS A 124 3.38 -1.96 -14.77
C CYS A 124 3.23 -1.27 -16.14
N GLU A 125 1.99 -1.13 -16.65
CA GLU A 125 1.71 -0.30 -17.83
C GLU A 125 1.81 1.20 -17.50
N GLU A 126 1.50 1.58 -16.26
CA GLU A 126 1.42 2.96 -15.80
C GLU A 126 2.55 3.34 -14.82
N VAL A 127 3.14 2.33 -14.14
CA VAL A 127 4.26 2.49 -13.21
C VAL A 127 5.50 1.76 -13.71
N ASP A 128 6.58 2.51 -13.98
CA ASP A 128 7.89 1.95 -14.33
C ASP A 128 8.52 1.31 -13.08
N CYS A 129 8.56 -0.03 -13.04
CA CYS A 129 9.04 -0.78 -11.90
C CYS A 129 10.07 -1.85 -12.30
N SER A 130 11.33 -1.61 -11.96
CA SER A 130 12.44 -2.53 -12.24
C SER A 130 12.58 -3.69 -11.22
N CYS A 131 11.89 -3.59 -10.07
CA CYS A 131 12.07 -4.51 -8.94
C CYS A 131 10.81 -5.31 -8.56
N CYS A 132 9.69 -5.10 -9.25
CA CYS A 132 8.41 -5.74 -8.96
C CYS A 132 8.45 -7.24 -9.29
N THR A 133 7.71 -8.04 -8.54
CA THR A 133 7.70 -9.50 -8.66
C THR A 133 6.76 -10.01 -9.77
N GLY A 134 5.98 -9.12 -10.38
CA GLY A 134 4.97 -9.42 -11.39
C GLY A 134 4.93 -8.41 -12.54
N CYS A 135 6.07 -8.04 -13.13
CA CYS A 135 6.08 -7.17 -14.31
C CYS A 135 5.61 -7.92 -15.56
N CYS A 136 4.36 -7.65 -15.97
CA CYS A 136 3.78 -8.10 -17.24
C CYS A 136 4.41 -7.34 -18.42
N TYR A 137 5.24 -7.98 -19.25
CA TYR A 137 5.55 -7.49 -20.59
C TYR A 137 4.45 -7.96 -21.57
N ASP A 138 3.75 -7.00 -22.19
CA ASP A 138 2.80 -7.15 -23.31
C ASP A 138 1.56 -8.06 -23.07
N GLY A 139 0.40 -7.44 -22.79
CA GLY A 139 -0.91 -8.08 -22.99
C GLY A 139 -1.51 -8.84 -21.79
N GLY A 140 -1.09 -8.55 -20.55
CA GLY A 140 -1.87 -8.91 -19.36
C GLY A 140 -1.82 -10.37 -18.89
N PHE A 141 -0.73 -11.10 -19.13
CA PHE A 141 -0.49 -12.40 -18.48
C PHE A 141 0.72 -12.33 -17.54
N CYS A 142 0.45 -12.15 -16.25
CA CYS A 142 1.47 -12.23 -15.21
C CYS A 142 1.58 -13.69 -14.80
N TRP A 143 2.55 -14.41 -15.37
CA TRP A 143 2.90 -15.75 -14.91
C TRP A 143 3.67 -15.62 -13.60
N LEU A 144 2.93 -15.64 -12.49
CA LEU A 144 3.47 -16.16 -11.24
C LEU A 144 3.49 -17.70 -11.32
N TYR A 145 4.53 -18.28 -10.71
CA TYR A 145 4.79 -19.68 -10.37
C TYR A 145 5.84 -20.43 -11.22
N PRO A 146 6.59 -21.31 -10.52
CA PRO A 146 7.98 -21.14 -10.09
C PRO A 146 9.03 -21.28 -11.21
#